data_AF-A0A192D101-F1
#
_entry.id   AF-A0A192D101-F1
#
_cell.length_a   1.000
_cell.length_b   1.000
_cell.length_c   1.000
_cell.angle_alpha   90.00
_cell.angle_beta   90.00
_cell.angle_gamma   90.00
#
_symmetry.space_group_name_H-M   'P 1'
#
loop_
_entity.id
_entity.type
_entity.pdbx_description
1 polymer ?
#
loop_
_entity_poly.entity_id
_entity_poly.type
_entity_poly.pdbx_seq_one_letter_code
_entity_poly.pdbx_strand_id
1 'polypeptide(L)' 'MLECEDRAARYLELTGLDPDSLRSGLGDPIVLASGIEFLANYEPDLIRAAEALAVTPEELIAAKDFLQA' A
#
# COMPACT_ATOMS: atom_id res chain seq x y z
N MET A 1 -13.64 -0.19 -16.19
CA MET A 1 -12.34 0.35 -15.74
C MET A 1 -11.94 -0.45 -14.53
N LEU A 2 -10.73 -0.99 -14.49
CA LEU A 2 -10.29 -1.78 -13.33
C LEU A 2 -10.11 -0.83 -12.15
N GLU A 3 -10.84 -1.03 -11.04
CA GLU A 3 -10.74 -0.21 -9.82
C GLU A 3 -9.29 -0.04 -9.33
N CYS A 4 -8.43 -1.02 -9.63
CA CYS A 4 -7.01 -1.00 -9.29
C CYS A 4 -6.20 0.07 -10.06
N GLU A 5 -6.52 0.36 -11.31
CA GLU A 5 -5.75 1.33 -12.13
C GLU A 5 -5.98 2.77 -11.66
N ASP A 6 -7.23 3.14 -11.42
CA ASP A 6 -7.60 4.48 -10.96
C ASP A 6 -7.03 4.77 -9.56
N ARG A 7 -7.01 3.77 -8.69
CA ARG A 7 -6.46 3.90 -7.34
C ARG A 7 -4.94 3.91 -7.32
N ALA A 8 -4.28 3.11 -8.16
CA ALA A 8 -2.83 3.16 -8.30
C ALA A 8 -2.37 4.54 -8.79
N ALA A 9 -3.04 5.12 -9.78
CA ALA A 9 -2.75 6.47 -10.24
C ALA A 9 -2.91 7.51 -9.12
N ARG A 10 -3.99 7.43 -8.34
CA ARG A 10 -4.22 8.31 -7.19
C ARG A 10 -3.14 8.17 -6.11
N TYR A 11 -2.67 6.97 -5.83
CA TYR A 11 -1.59 6.75 -4.86
C TYR A 11 -0.30 7.47 -5.28
N LEU A 12 0.07 7.34 -6.55
CA LEU A 12 1.24 8.04 -7.12
C LEU A 12 1.07 9.56 -7.02
N GLU A 13 -0.10 10.09 -7.38
CA GLU A 13 -0.40 11.52 -7.25
C GLU A 13 -0.31 12.03 -5.80
N LEU A 14 -0.83 11.28 -4.83
CA LEU A 14 -0.84 11.68 -3.41
C LEU A 14 0.54 11.61 -2.77
N THR A 15 1.37 10.64 -3.17
CA THR A 15 2.71 10.45 -2.61
C THR A 15 3.78 11.23 -3.37
N GLY A 16 3.48 11.71 -4.57
CA GLY A 16 4.45 12.33 -5.47
C GLY A 16 5.45 11.34 -6.07
N LEU A 17 5.21 10.03 -5.89
CA LEU A 17 6.05 8.98 -6.45
C LEU A 17 5.68 8.75 -7.92
N ASP A 18 6.67 8.33 -8.70
CA ASP A 18 6.47 7.70 -9.99
C ASP A 18 6.66 6.17 -9.88
N PRO A 19 6.32 5.40 -10.93
CA PRO A 19 6.44 3.94 -10.88
C PRO A 19 7.88 3.44 -10.64
N ASP A 20 8.91 4.15 -11.11
CA ASP A 20 10.30 3.74 -10.95
C ASP A 20 10.82 4.07 -9.55
N SER A 21 10.46 5.24 -9.00
CA SER A 21 10.76 5.60 -7.61
C SER A 21 10.05 4.67 -6.63
N LEU A 22 8.80 4.28 -6.92
CA LEU A 22 8.06 3.32 -6.11
C LEU A 22 8.75 1.95 -6.07
N ARG A 23 9.18 1.43 -7.23
CA ARG A 23 9.89 0.14 -7.29
C ARG A 23 11.25 0.20 -6.59
N SER A 24 11.95 1.33 -6.72
CA SER A 24 13.23 1.55 -6.04
C SER A 24 13.06 1.64 -4.52
N GLY A 25 11.90 2.14 -4.06
CA GLY A 25 11.53 2.27 -2.65
C GLY A 25 11.01 1.00 -1.98
N LEU A 26 10.97 -0.17 -2.64
CA LEU A 26 10.46 -1.41 -2.03
C LEU A 26 11.25 -1.89 -0.80
N GLY A 27 12.45 -1.38 -0.58
CA GLY A 27 13.25 -1.62 0.63
C GLY A 27 13.14 -0.52 1.69
N ASP A 28 12.40 0.56 1.41
CA ASP A 28 12.25 1.69 2.32
C ASP A 28 11.01 1.48 3.22
N PRO A 29 11.19 1.40 4.55
CA PRO A 29 10.06 1.25 5.48
C PRO A 29 8.99 2.33 5.34
N ILE A 30 9.37 3.56 5.00
CA ILE A 30 8.44 4.68 4.84
C ILE A 30 7.53 4.46 3.63
N VAL A 31 8.10 4.02 2.51
CA VAL A 31 7.36 3.75 1.26
C VAL A 31 6.42 2.55 1.45
N LEU A 32 6.87 1.51 2.14
CA LEU A 32 6.04 0.35 2.47
C LEU A 32 4.88 0.74 3.40
N ALA A 33 5.16 1.53 4.44
CA ALA A 33 4.14 2.00 5.38
C ALA A 33 3.09 2.88 4.69
N SER A 34 3.49 3.78 3.77
CA SER A 34 2.54 4.62 3.03
C SER A 34 1.65 3.81 2.09
N GLY A 35 2.20 2.75 1.48
CA GLY A 35 1.42 1.84 0.64
C GLY A 35 0.35 1.11 1.43
N ILE A 36 0.71 0.57 2.60
CA ILE A 36 -0.26 -0.10 3.49
C ILE A 36 -1.31 0.89 4.00
N GLU A 37 -0.91 2.11 4.37
CA GLU A 37 -1.84 3.16 4.80
C GLU A 37 -2.83 3.55 3.69
N PHE A 38 -2.38 3.63 2.44
CA PHE A 38 -3.26 3.90 1.30
C PHE A 38 -4.29 2.79 1.09
N LEU A 39 -3.90 1.52 1.22
CA LEU A 39 -4.81 0.37 1.16
C LEU A 39 -5.80 0.40 2.33
N ALA A 40 -5.33 0.71 3.54
CA ALA A 40 -6.17 0.79 4.74
C ALA A 40 -7.24 1.88 4.68
N ASN A 41 -7.02 2.95 3.91
CA ASN A 41 -8.02 4.00 3.66
C ASN A 41 -9.23 3.51 2.84
N TYR A 42 -9.21 2.28 2.34
CA TYR A 42 -10.34 1.64 1.68
C TYR A 42 -10.36 0.14 1.97
N GLU A 43 -11.26 -0.27 2.85
CA GLU A 43 -11.37 -1.65 3.32
C GLU A 43 -11.36 -2.72 2.20
N PRO A 44 -12.05 -2.55 1.05
CA PRO A 44 -11.99 -3.54 -0.03
C PRO A 44 -10.61 -3.70 -0.68
N ASP A 45 -9.76 -2.70 -0.63
CA ASP A 45 -8.37 -2.80 -1.09
C ASP A 45 -7.50 -3.52 -0.08
N LEU A 46 -7.65 -3.18 1.20
CA LEU A 46 -6.95 -3.85 2.29
C LEU A 46 -7.25 -5.35 2.32
N ILE A 47 -8.51 -5.73 2.18
CA ILE A 47 -8.94 -7.14 2.11
C ILE A 47 -8.30 -7.83 0.91
N ARG A 48 -8.37 -7.25 -0.29
CA ARG A 48 -7.79 -7.85 -1.50
C ARG A 48 -6.27 -7.99 -1.41
N ALA A 49 -5.59 -7.01 -0.81
CA ALA A 49 -4.15 -7.07 -0.58
C ALA A 49 -3.79 -8.18 0.41
N ALA A 50 -4.55 -8.31 1.50
CA ALA A 50 -4.39 -9.37 2.49
C ALA A 50 -4.60 -10.76 1.86
N GLU A 51 -5.65 -10.93 1.07
CA GLU A 51 -5.92 -12.15 0.31
C GLU A 51 -4.79 -12.50 -0.67
N ALA A 52 -4.31 -11.52 -1.44
CA ALA A 52 -3.23 -11.71 -2.41
C ALA A 52 -1.90 -12.10 -1.75
N LEU A 53 -1.65 -11.62 -0.53
CA LEU A 53 -0.46 -11.91 0.27
C LEU A 53 -0.63 -13.12 1.20
N ALA A 54 -1.82 -13.73 1.23
CA ALA A 54 -2.18 -14.82 2.14
C ALA A 54 -1.95 -14.51 3.62
N VAL A 55 -2.29 -13.27 4.02
CA VAL A 55 -2.24 -12.75 5.40
C VAL A 55 -3.61 -12.20 5.79
N THR A 56 -3.79 -11.79 7.04
CA THR A 56 -4.99 -11.07 7.48
C THR A 56 -4.84 -9.55 7.31
N PRO A 57 -5.94 -8.80 7.17
CA PRO A 57 -5.90 -7.34 7.19
C PRO A 57 -5.21 -6.76 8.43
N GLU A 58 -5.41 -7.38 9.60
CA GLU A 58 -4.79 -6.98 10.86
C GLU A 58 -3.26 -7.15 10.83
N GLU A 59 -2.75 -8.21 10.18
CA GLU A 59 -1.31 -8.41 10.00
C GLU A 59 -0.68 -7.31 9.14
N LEU A 60 -1.39 -6.81 8.13
CA LEU A 60 -0.93 -5.67 7.33
C LEU A 60 -0.88 -4.38 8.17
N ILE A 61 -1.91 -4.10 8.98
CA ILE A 61 -1.91 -2.92 9.86
C ILE A 61 -0.80 -3.01 10.91
N ALA A 62 -0.60 -4.19 11.51
CA ALA A 62 0.52 -4.41 12.43
C ALA A 62 1.88 -4.21 11.75
N ALA A 63 2.03 -4.64 10.49
CA ALA A 63 3.24 -4.40 9.72
C ALA A 63 3.47 -2.91 9.45
N LYS A 64 2.42 -2.13 9.13
CA LYS A 64 2.51 -0.67 9.01
C LYS A 64 3.04 -0.05 10.31
N ASP A 65 2.44 -0.40 11.44
CA ASP A 65 2.84 0.15 12.74
C ASP A 65 4.30 -0.20 13.08
N PHE A 66 4.76 -1.40 12.72
CA PHE A 66 6.15 -1.81 12.86
C PHE A 66 7.12 -1.02 11.98
N LEU A 67 6.72 -0.67 10.75
CA LEU A 67 7.55 0.08 9.80
C LEU A 67 7.71 1.57 10.16
N GLN A 68 6.82 2.09 11.01
CA GLN A 68 6.83 3.50 11.46
C GLN A 68 7.51 3.70 12.82
N ALA A 69 7.93 2.62 13.48
CA ALA A 69 8.62 2.63 14.77
C ALA A 69 10.13 2.87 14.63
#